data_AF-A0A7C3Q216-F1
#
_entry.id   AF-A0A7C3Q216-F1
#
_cell.length_a   1.000
_cell.length_b   1.000
_cell.length_c   1.000
_cell.angle_alpha   90.00
_cell.angle_beta   90.00
_cell.angle_gamma   90.00
#
_symmetry.space_group_name_H-M   'P 1'
#
loop_
_entity.id
_entity.type
_entity.pdbx_description
1 polymer ?
#
loop_
_entity_poly.entity_id
_entity_poly.type
_entity_poly.pdbx_seq_one_letter_code
_entity_poly.pdbx_strand_id
1 'polypeptide(L)'
;MQTLKLGDLLVQQGVLTVEQRDEILEAQKLRRRPFGVLAEDMFGVSPAAVERAWAEQFSALAENVDPRTFDADASAIAAIDRRQAWQFKVLPLRADANSMLLCTT
;
A
#
# COMPACT_ATOMS: atom_id res chain seq x y z
N MET A 1 10.26 -2.93 -12.39
CA MET A 1 9.82 -3.36 -11.05
C MET A 1 8.54 -4.17 -11.19
N GLN A 2 8.53 -5.43 -10.79
CA GLN A 2 7.29 -6.22 -10.76
C GLN A 2 6.46 -5.75 -9.56
N THR A 3 5.33 -5.10 -9.81
CA THR A 3 4.35 -4.77 -8.77
C THR A 3 3.77 -6.09 -8.24
N LEU A 4 4.25 -6.56 -7.10
CA LEU A 4 3.68 -7.72 -6.41
C LEU A 4 2.17 -7.47 -6.26
N LYS A 5 1.30 -8.39 -6.72
CA LYS A 5 -0.16 -8.19 -6.69
C LYS A 5 -0.72 -8.76 -5.38
N LEU A 6 -1.77 -8.13 -4.85
CA LEU A 6 -2.43 -8.57 -3.60
C LEU A 6 -2.84 -10.05 -3.66
N GLY A 7 -3.38 -10.52 -4.79
CA GLY A 7 -3.78 -11.91 -4.95
C GLY A 7 -2.62 -12.90 -4.80
N ASP A 8 -1.44 -12.55 -5.32
CA ASP A 8 -0.25 -13.41 -5.22
C ASP A 8 0.32 -13.42 -3.80
N LEU A 9 0.27 -12.28 -3.11
CA LEU A 9 0.64 -12.19 -1.69
C LEU A 9 -0.24 -13.08 -0.81
N LEU A 10 -1.56 -13.05 -1.02
CA LEU A 10 -2.49 -13.89 -0.26
C LEU A 10 -2.26 -15.38 -0.52
N VAL A 11 -1.81 -15.77 -1.72
CA VAL A 11 -1.39 -17.15 -2.00
C VAL A 11 -0.07 -17.49 -1.30
N GLN A 12 0.93 -16.61 -1.37
CA GLN A 12 2.22 -16.81 -0.70
C GLN A 12 2.08 -16.94 0.83
N GLN A 13 1.14 -16.21 1.42
CA GLN A 13 0.82 -16.27 2.85
C GLN A 13 -0.05 -17.48 3.24
N GLY A 14 -0.45 -18.32 2.27
CA GLY A 14 -1.30 -19.50 2.50
C GLY A 14 -2.75 -19.17 2.85
N VAL A 15 -3.20 -17.92 2.59
CA VAL A 15 -4.57 -17.47 2.85
C VAL A 15 -5.51 -17.91 1.73
N LEU A 16 -5.00 -17.96 0.50
CA LEU A 16 -5.70 -18.42 -0.70
C LEU A 16 -4.89 -19.50 -1.41
N THR A 17 -5.58 -20.37 -2.15
CA THR A 17 -4.91 -21.19 -3.17
C THR A 17 -4.79 -20.44 -4.50
N VAL A 18 -3.95 -20.94 -5.41
CA VAL A 18 -3.78 -20.39 -6.75
C VAL A 18 -5.11 -20.38 -7.50
N GLU A 19 -5.89 -21.46 -7.35
CA GLU A 19 -7.19 -21.63 -7.98
C GLU A 19 -8.22 -20.62 -7.44
N GLN A 20 -8.25 -20.41 -6.12
CA GLN A 20 -9.14 -19.44 -5.49
C GLN A 20 -8.81 -18.01 -5.95
N ARG A 21 -7.52 -17.66 -6.02
CA ARG A 21 -7.08 -16.36 -6.56
C ARG A 21 -7.61 -16.15 -7.99
N ASP A 22 -7.49 -17.16 -8.84
CA ASP A 22 -7.89 -17.06 -10.25
C ASP A 22 -9.42 -16.91 -10.38
N GLU A 23 -10.19 -17.62 -9.55
CA GLU A 23 -11.64 -17.47 -9.51
C GLU A 23 -12.07 -16.06 -9.05
N ILE A 24 -11.38 -15.48 -8.06
CA ILE A 24 -11.61 -14.10 -7.63
C ILE A 24 -11.28 -13.11 -8.76
N LEU A 25 -10.20 -13.33 -9.53
CA LEU A 25 -9.83 -12.47 -10.65
C LEU A 25 -10.88 -12.50 -11.77
N GLU A 26 -11.45 -13.66 -12.07
CA GLU A 26 -12.56 -13.76 -13.03
C GLU A 26 -13.81 -13.06 -12.49
N ALA A 27 -14.16 -13.26 -11.21
CA ALA A 27 -15.27 -12.55 -10.57
C ALA A 27 -15.06 -11.03 -10.56
N GLN A 28 -13.81 -10.56 -10.42
CA GLN A 28 -13.46 -9.13 -10.45
C GLN A 28 -13.73 -8.51 -11.82
N LYS A 29 -13.44 -9.22 -12.92
CA LYS A 29 -13.74 -8.75 -14.29
C LYS A 29 -15.24 -8.56 -14.51
N LEU A 30 -16.06 -9.47 -13.98
CA LEU A 30 -17.51 -9.45 -14.10
C LEU A 30 -18.17 -8.42 -13.18
N ARG A 31 -17.78 -8.38 -11.90
CA ARG A 31 -18.47 -7.64 -10.84
C ARG A 31 -17.92 -6.23 -10.60
N ARG A 32 -16.73 -5.91 -11.13
CA ARG A 32 -16.01 -4.64 -10.91
C ARG A 32 -15.89 -4.22 -9.43
N ARG A 33 -15.77 -5.20 -8.52
CA ARG A 33 -15.54 -4.97 -7.09
C ARG A 33 -14.05 -5.14 -6.74
N PRO A 34 -13.57 -4.54 -5.63
CA PRO A 34 -12.20 -4.74 -5.16
C PRO A 34 -11.90 -6.21 -4.88
N PHE A 35 -10.65 -6.63 -5.13
CA PHE A 35 -10.23 -8.02 -4.97
C PHE A 35 -10.45 -8.53 -3.54
N GLY A 36 -10.03 -7.76 -2.52
CA GLY A 36 -10.18 -8.15 -1.11
C GLY A 36 -11.63 -8.41 -0.70
N VAL A 37 -12.53 -7.54 -1.15
CA VAL A 37 -13.98 -7.69 -0.90
C VAL A 37 -14.54 -8.97 -1.55
N LEU A 38 -14.07 -9.31 -2.75
CA LEU A 38 -14.48 -10.56 -3.41
C LEU A 38 -13.87 -11.79 -2.74
N ALA A 39 -12.65 -11.68 -2.20
CA ALA A 39 -12.02 -12.75 -1.43
C ALA A 39 -12.77 -13.03 -0.11
N GLU A 40 -13.23 -11.99 0.57
CA GLU A 40 -14.12 -12.08 1.74
C GLU A 40 -15.44 -12.75 1.36
N ASP A 41 -16.12 -12.26 0.33
CA ASP A 41 -17.45 -12.75 -0.07
C ASP A 41 -17.44 -14.20 -0.59
N MET A 42 -16.40 -14.59 -1.34
CA MET A 42 -16.36 -15.88 -2.03
C MET A 42 -15.73 -16.99 -1.19
N PHE A 43 -14.73 -16.66 -0.36
CA PHE A 43 -13.92 -17.65 0.35
C PHE A 43 -13.79 -17.39 1.86
N GLY A 44 -14.49 -16.38 2.39
CA GLY A 44 -14.46 -16.07 3.82
C GLY A 44 -13.08 -15.62 4.31
N VAL A 45 -12.27 -15.04 3.42
CA VAL A 45 -10.96 -14.50 3.80
C VAL A 45 -11.17 -13.43 4.87
N SER A 46 -10.40 -13.50 5.95
CA SER A 46 -10.49 -12.48 7.01
C SER A 46 -10.05 -11.11 6.49
N PRO A 47 -10.80 -10.01 6.76
CA PRO A 47 -10.38 -8.65 6.41
C PRO A 47 -8.98 -8.31 6.92
N ALA A 48 -8.65 -8.75 8.14
CA ALA A 48 -7.31 -8.57 8.72
C ALA A 48 -6.18 -9.29 7.95
N ALA A 49 -6.49 -10.35 7.19
CA ALA A 49 -5.51 -11.00 6.31
C ALA A 49 -5.28 -10.18 5.03
N VAL A 50 -6.35 -9.64 4.46
CA VAL A 50 -6.28 -8.71 3.32
C VAL A 50 -5.48 -7.46 3.70
N GLU A 51 -5.76 -6.86 4.86
CA GLU A 51 -5.05 -5.68 5.35
C GLU A 51 -3.55 -5.93 5.57
N ARG A 52 -3.17 -7.08 6.16
CA ARG A 52 -1.76 -7.45 6.33
C ARG A 52 -1.05 -7.63 4.99
N ALA A 53 -1.66 -8.32 4.04
CA ALA A 53 -1.10 -8.48 2.70
C ALA A 53 -0.96 -7.12 1.99
N TRP A 54 -1.93 -6.21 2.17
CA TRP A 54 -1.82 -4.83 1.68
C TRP A 54 -0.70 -4.04 2.34
N ALA A 55 -0.55 -4.12 3.67
CA ALA A 55 0.53 -3.46 4.38
C ALA A 55 1.91 -3.92 3.89
N GLU A 56 2.06 -5.23 3.65
CA GLU A 56 3.29 -5.82 3.11
C GLU A 56 3.56 -5.33 1.68
N GLN A 57 2.54 -5.35 0.82
CA GLN A 57 2.62 -4.80 -0.54
C GLN A 57 3.05 -3.33 -0.54
N PHE A 58 2.47 -2.52 0.35
CA PHE A 58 2.76 -1.11 0.48
C PHE A 58 4.17 -0.86 1.04
N SER A 59 4.61 -1.67 2.01
CA SER A 59 5.98 -1.61 2.57
C SER A 59 7.05 -1.98 1.54
N ALA A 60 6.74 -2.89 0.62
CA ALA A 60 7.64 -3.28 -0.48
C ALA A 60 7.68 -2.23 -1.61
N LEU A 61 6.63 -1.40 -1.72
CA LEU A 61 6.55 -0.28 -2.66
C LEU A 61 7.13 1.02 -2.09
N ALA A 62 7.11 1.18 -0.77
CA ALA A 62 7.75 2.29 -0.10
C ALA A 62 9.27 2.14 -0.18
N GLU A 63 9.93 3.09 -0.81
CA GLU A 63 11.39 3.20 -0.77
C GLU A 63 11.81 3.28 0.71
N ASN A 64 12.73 2.42 1.18
CA ASN A 64 13.27 2.54 2.53
C ASN A 64 14.17 3.78 2.55
N VAL A 65 13.65 4.89 3.08
CA VAL A 65 14.36 6.16 3.13
C VAL A 65 15.01 6.35 4.50
N ASP A 66 16.32 6.59 4.54
CA ASP A 66 16.97 7.14 5.73
C ASP A 66 16.84 8.67 5.70
N PRO A 67 16.01 9.28 6.56
CA PRO A 67 15.77 10.72 6.53
C PRO A 67 17.01 11.55 6.90
N ARG A 68 18.09 10.93 7.41
CA ARG A 68 19.36 11.62 7.70
C ARG A 68 20.23 11.80 6.47
N THR A 69 20.05 10.96 5.45
CA THR A 69 20.86 10.96 4.23
C THR A 69 20.05 11.32 2.99
N PHE A 70 18.72 11.38 3.10
CA PHE A 70 17.84 11.69 2.00
C PHE A 70 17.75 13.20 1.77
N ASP A 71 18.01 13.62 0.54
CA ASP A 71 17.88 15.02 0.14
C ASP A 71 16.40 15.31 -0.17
N ALA A 72 15.75 16.05 0.73
CA ALA A 72 14.32 16.34 0.61
C ALA A 72 14.08 17.48 -0.38
N ASP A 73 13.07 17.33 -1.24
CA ASP A 73 12.72 18.35 -2.21
C ASP A 73 12.32 19.65 -1.51
N ALA A 74 12.90 20.78 -1.94
CA ALA A 74 12.56 22.09 -1.38
C ALA A 74 11.06 22.42 -1.49
N SER A 75 10.40 21.96 -2.57
CA SER A 75 8.95 22.08 -2.76
C SER A 75 8.15 21.26 -1.75
N ALA A 76 8.64 20.08 -1.35
CA ALA A 76 7.99 19.23 -0.35
C ALA A 76 8.11 19.86 1.04
N ILE A 77 9.30 20.34 1.40
CA ILE A 77 9.55 21.04 2.67
C ILE A 77 8.68 22.28 2.79
N ALA A 78 8.48 23.02 1.70
CA ALA A 78 7.63 24.22 1.68
C ALA A 78 6.12 23.93 1.76
N ALA A 79 5.69 22.67 1.63
CA ALA A 79 4.27 22.33 1.57
C ALA A 79 3.56 22.37 2.93
N ILE A 80 4.32 22.28 4.03
CA ILE A 80 3.80 22.40 5.39
C ILE A 80 4.68 23.35 6.20
N ASP A 81 4.07 24.04 7.16
CA ASP A 81 4.86 24.86 8.08
C ASP A 81 5.53 23.99 9.16
N ARG A 82 6.52 24.60 9.83
CA ARG A 82 7.27 23.93 10.90
C ARG A 82 6.35 23.41 12.01
N ARG A 83 5.29 24.13 12.36
CA ARG A 83 4.37 23.75 13.45
C ARG A 83 3.57 22.50 13.06
N GLN A 84 3.08 22.42 11.83
CA GLN A 84 2.36 21.27 11.30
C GLN A 84 3.24 20.02 11.28
N ALA A 85 4.49 20.15 10.80
CA ALA A 85 5.46 19.06 10.80
C ALA A 85 5.64 18.46 12.22
N TRP A 86 5.81 19.32 13.24
CA TRP A 86 5.93 18.87 14.63
C TRP A 86 4.63 18.28 15.20
N GLN A 87 3.48 18.91 14.94
CA GLN A 87 2.19 18.48 15.46
C GLN A 87 1.81 17.08 14.97
N PHE A 88 2.05 16.81 13.69
CA PHE A 88 1.71 15.53 13.07
C PHE A 88 2.88 14.55 13.02
N LYS A 89 4.07 14.96 13.48
CA LYS A 89 5.31 14.16 13.46
C LYS A 89 5.67 13.63 12.08
N VAL A 90 5.47 14.47 11.06
CA VAL A 90 5.74 14.13 9.66
C VAL A 90 6.89 14.97 9.11
N LEU A 91 7.71 14.36 8.25
CA LEU A 91 8.74 15.02 7.47
C LEU A 91 8.44 14.82 5.98
N PRO A 92 8.12 15.89 5.22
CA PRO A 92 7.98 15.79 3.78
C PRO A 92 9.32 15.49 3.12
N LEU A 93 9.32 14.53 2.20
CA LEU A 93 10.52 14.07 1.51
C LEU A 93 10.51 14.44 0.03
N ARG A 94 9.40 14.19 -0.67
CA ARG A 94 9.19 14.56 -2.08
C ARG A 94 7.76 15.01 -2.30
N ALA A 95 7.56 15.87 -3.30
CA ALA A 95 6.24 16.29 -3.74
C ALA A 95 6.19 16.34 -5.26
N ASP A 96 5.14 15.73 -5.83
CA ASP A 96 4.78 15.87 -7.24
C ASP A 96 3.41 16.55 -7.37
N ALA A 97 2.89 16.68 -8.59
CA ALA A 97 1.63 17.38 -8.85
C ALA A 97 0.41 16.76 -8.14
N ASN A 98 0.43 15.45 -7.86
CA ASN A 98 -0.71 14.69 -7.37
C ASN A 98 -0.43 13.92 -6.06
N SER A 99 0.81 13.86 -5.61
CA SER A 99 1.22 13.04 -4.47
C SER A 99 2.33 13.67 -3.65
N MET A 100 2.41 13.26 -2.38
CA MET A 100 3.46 13.67 -1.45
C MET A 100 3.99 12.47 -0.68
N LEU A 101 5.31 12.33 -0.68
CA LEU A 101 5.99 11.35 0.15
C LEU A 101 6.30 11.97 1.51
N LEU A 102 5.78 11.35 2.56
CA LEU A 102 5.98 11.76 3.94
C LEU A 102 6.69 10.63 4.70
N CYS A 103 7.66 10.99 5.55
CA CYS A 103 8.23 10.12 6.57
C CYS A 103 7.55 10.40 7.92
N THR A 104 7.20 9.34 8.65
CA THR A 104 6.59 9.42 9.99
C THR A 104 7.08 8.27 10.86
N THR A 105 6.98 8.42 12.18
CA THR A 105 7.33 7.40 13.18
C THR A 105 6.10 6.68 13.72
#